data_AF-A0A2E1Q907-F1
#
_entry.id   AF-A0A2E1Q907-F1
#
_cell.length_a   1.000
_cell.length_b   1.000
_cell.length_c   1.000
_cell.angle_alpha   90.00
_cell.angle_beta   90.00
_cell.angle_gamma   90.00
#
_symmetry.space_group_name_H-M   'P 1'
#
loop_
_entity.id
_entity.type
_entity.pdbx_description
1 polymer ?
#
loop_
_entity_poly.entity_id
_entity_poly.type
_entity_poly.pdbx_seq_one_letter_code
_entity_poly.pdbx_strand_id
1 'polypeptide(L)'
;CVGSWSDWSDCSAGETCVSGTQDRVFVVTTPAEFGGTDCIAADNAQETQSCDGTGQLDMCNVCDTDPTNDCVQDCAGTWGGTIVSGDLNNDGGLNIADIVHLVHSILGADIDDSCGDVNGDGFINVSDVTSLVNIVLDFRLFAIDGALESKLILSENSLRLESDGFVQGVQLTLSHGSRFEINLKDAFISEYVTNYNKTTLMIVTDGSHSITDIATFEGDVTVESVHVVSQSGDVNVEQVIELSSIKVKVVGPNPFNPSTQISVAIPEAGLVSVNVYNVLGQKVATLVDGYMNANTAGHIVNFNASHLASGIYLVQAVSNGDISTQKVMLLK
;
A
#
# COMPACT_ATOMS: atom_id res chain seq x y z
N CYS A 1 -30.61 22.23 -74.99
CA CYS A 1 -29.40 21.56 -74.50
C CYS A 1 -29.73 20.82 -73.19
N VAL A 2 -29.17 19.64 -72.94
CA VAL A 2 -29.23 18.91 -71.66
C VAL A 2 -27.80 18.78 -71.15
N GLY A 3 -27.58 19.21 -69.93
CA GLY A 3 -26.29 19.12 -69.25
C GLY A 3 -26.47 19.42 -67.77
N SER A 4 -25.53 18.96 -66.97
CA SER A 4 -25.52 19.18 -65.51
C SER A 4 -24.10 19.32 -65.01
N TRP A 5 -23.96 19.99 -63.87
CA TRP A 5 -22.72 20.00 -63.11
C TRP A 5 -22.47 18.62 -62.50
N SER A 6 -21.22 18.17 -62.48
CA SER A 6 -20.78 17.06 -61.65
C SER A 6 -20.92 17.41 -60.16
N ASP A 7 -20.81 16.39 -59.30
CA ASP A 7 -20.50 16.61 -57.90
C ASP A 7 -19.14 17.33 -57.77
N TRP A 8 -18.95 18.02 -56.66
CA TRP A 8 -17.67 18.63 -56.32
C TRP A 8 -16.63 17.54 -56.06
N SER A 9 -15.38 17.80 -56.45
CA SER A 9 -14.24 16.98 -56.06
C SER A 9 -14.03 16.99 -54.55
N ASP A 10 -13.21 16.08 -54.05
CA ASP A 10 -12.70 16.18 -52.68
C ASP A 10 -11.97 17.51 -52.49
N CYS A 11 -12.03 18.02 -51.26
CA CYS A 11 -11.34 19.25 -50.90
C CYS A 11 -9.83 19.05 -50.97
N SER A 12 -9.10 19.98 -51.61
CA SER A 12 -7.64 19.91 -51.71
C SER A 12 -6.92 19.96 -50.35
N ALA A 13 -7.60 20.44 -49.31
CA ALA A 13 -7.09 20.43 -47.95
C ALA A 13 -7.12 19.04 -47.31
N GLY A 14 -7.92 18.09 -47.82
CA GLY A 14 -8.04 16.74 -47.29
C GLY A 14 -8.29 16.74 -45.77
N GLU A 15 -7.54 15.92 -45.05
CA GLU A 15 -7.63 15.73 -43.59
C GLU A 15 -6.92 16.81 -42.75
N THR A 16 -6.63 17.97 -43.33
CA THR A 16 -5.96 19.07 -42.62
C THR A 16 -6.95 20.07 -42.04
N CYS A 17 -6.48 20.94 -41.14
CA CYS A 17 -7.27 21.95 -40.43
C CYS A 17 -7.17 23.32 -41.11
N VAL A 18 -6.83 23.33 -42.40
CA VAL A 18 -6.72 24.55 -43.21
C VAL A 18 -7.78 24.54 -44.30
N SER A 19 -8.02 25.69 -44.91
CA SER A 19 -8.91 25.78 -46.07
C SER A 19 -8.20 25.36 -47.36
N GLY A 20 -8.98 24.81 -48.28
CA GLY A 20 -8.57 24.37 -49.60
C GLY A 20 -9.58 24.77 -50.67
N THR A 21 -9.50 24.13 -51.82
CA THR A 21 -10.43 24.32 -52.94
C THR A 21 -10.97 22.98 -53.44
N GLN A 22 -12.17 23.01 -54.00
CA GLN A 22 -12.77 21.89 -54.71
C GLN A 22 -13.34 22.37 -56.04
N ASP A 23 -13.34 21.48 -57.02
CA ASP A 23 -13.69 21.78 -58.41
C ASP A 23 -14.86 20.91 -58.89
N ARG A 24 -15.64 21.43 -59.83
CA ARG A 24 -16.65 20.65 -60.57
C ARG A 24 -16.68 21.04 -62.03
N VAL A 25 -17.21 20.14 -62.86
CA VAL A 25 -17.23 20.32 -64.32
C VAL A 25 -18.65 20.22 -64.85
N PHE A 26 -19.01 21.11 -65.78
CA PHE A 26 -20.29 21.02 -66.48
C PHE A 26 -20.17 20.08 -67.67
N VAL A 27 -21.00 19.03 -67.69
CA VAL A 27 -21.00 18.02 -68.75
C VAL A 27 -22.28 18.18 -69.57
N VAL A 28 -22.12 18.45 -70.87
CA VAL A 28 -23.23 18.49 -71.82
C VAL A 28 -23.47 17.08 -72.35
N THR A 29 -24.60 16.49 -71.99
CA THR A 29 -25.00 15.15 -72.48
C THR A 29 -25.73 15.23 -73.81
N THR A 30 -26.46 16.31 -74.05
CA THR A 30 -27.16 16.57 -75.33
C THR A 30 -27.01 18.03 -75.74
N PRO A 31 -26.23 18.35 -76.79
CA PRO A 31 -26.07 19.71 -77.28
C PRO A 31 -27.39 20.36 -77.74
N ALA A 32 -27.44 21.70 -77.82
CA ALA A 32 -28.54 22.38 -78.50
C ALA A 32 -28.41 22.23 -80.02
N GLU A 33 -29.49 21.82 -80.70
CA GLU A 33 -29.56 21.77 -82.17
C GLU A 33 -30.84 22.47 -82.66
N PHE A 34 -30.86 22.87 -83.94
CA PHE A 34 -32.02 23.43 -84.65
C PHE A 34 -32.73 24.60 -83.95
N GLY A 35 -31.98 25.49 -83.29
CA GLY A 35 -32.52 26.68 -82.61
C GLY A 35 -33.07 26.42 -81.21
N GLY A 36 -32.77 25.26 -80.61
CA GLY A 36 -33.05 24.99 -79.19
C GLY A 36 -32.23 25.86 -78.23
N THR A 37 -32.68 26.00 -76.99
CA THR A 37 -32.01 26.79 -75.95
C THR A 37 -30.63 26.24 -75.60
N ASP A 38 -29.63 27.13 -75.53
CA ASP A 38 -28.26 26.82 -75.09
C ASP A 38 -28.21 26.28 -73.66
N CYS A 39 -27.15 25.54 -73.33
CA CYS A 39 -26.90 25.12 -71.95
C CYS A 39 -26.53 26.32 -71.07
N ILE A 40 -26.76 26.17 -69.76
CA ILE A 40 -26.41 27.20 -68.77
C ILE A 40 -24.90 27.46 -68.67
N ALA A 41 -24.07 26.52 -69.14
CA ALA A 41 -22.62 26.64 -69.27
C ALA A 41 -22.13 25.86 -70.49
N ALA A 42 -20.91 26.17 -70.95
CA ALA A 42 -20.25 25.43 -72.02
C ALA A 42 -19.83 24.02 -71.54
N ASP A 43 -19.70 23.08 -72.48
CA ASP A 43 -19.16 21.75 -72.15
C ASP A 43 -17.72 21.87 -71.64
N ASN A 44 -17.40 21.16 -70.56
CA ASN A 44 -16.15 21.25 -69.79
C ASN A 44 -15.88 22.60 -69.12
N ALA A 45 -16.90 23.46 -68.95
CA ALA A 45 -16.77 24.61 -68.08
C ALA A 45 -16.44 24.15 -66.65
N GLN A 46 -15.49 24.82 -65.99
CA GLN A 46 -15.06 24.52 -64.63
C GLN A 46 -15.53 25.60 -63.67
N GLU A 47 -15.84 25.18 -62.45
CA GLU A 47 -16.12 26.07 -61.33
C GLU A 47 -15.28 25.61 -60.15
N THR A 48 -14.71 26.57 -59.42
CA THR A 48 -13.89 26.35 -58.23
C THR A 48 -14.50 27.12 -57.08
N GLN A 49 -14.55 26.50 -55.90
CA GLN A 49 -14.94 27.19 -54.67
C GLN A 49 -14.03 26.81 -53.50
N SER A 50 -14.06 27.64 -52.45
CA SER A 50 -13.42 27.32 -51.18
C SER A 50 -14.12 26.15 -50.50
N CYS A 51 -13.32 25.32 -49.84
CA CYS A 51 -13.77 24.27 -48.92
C CYS A 51 -12.86 24.29 -47.69
N ASP A 52 -13.37 23.75 -46.59
CA ASP A 52 -12.58 23.52 -45.39
C ASP A 52 -12.11 22.06 -45.41
N GLY A 53 -10.87 21.81 -44.95
CA GLY A 53 -10.40 20.46 -44.71
C GLY A 53 -11.23 19.77 -43.62
N THR A 54 -11.19 18.44 -43.58
CA THR A 54 -11.98 17.64 -42.65
C THR A 54 -11.31 17.45 -41.30
N GLY A 55 -10.06 17.92 -41.14
CA GLY A 55 -9.33 17.84 -39.88
C GLY A 55 -9.82 18.85 -38.86
N GLN A 56 -9.78 18.47 -37.59
CA GLN A 56 -10.05 19.34 -36.43
C GLN A 56 -8.84 19.31 -35.49
N LEU A 57 -8.63 20.41 -34.76
CA LEU A 57 -7.63 20.43 -33.69
C LEU A 57 -8.17 19.68 -32.48
N ASP A 58 -7.37 18.78 -31.93
CA ASP A 58 -7.63 18.13 -30.64
C ASP A 58 -7.29 19.06 -29.45
N MET A 59 -7.36 18.51 -28.23
CA MET A 59 -7.03 19.23 -26.98
C MET A 59 -5.53 19.53 -26.80
N CYS A 60 -4.68 19.00 -27.69
CA CYS A 60 -3.23 19.17 -27.76
C CYS A 60 -2.75 19.97 -28.98
N ASN A 61 -3.67 20.57 -29.73
CA ASN A 61 -3.41 21.28 -30.98
C ASN A 61 -2.77 20.42 -32.08
N VAL A 62 -2.97 19.10 -32.06
CA VAL A 62 -2.70 18.21 -33.19
C VAL A 62 -3.90 18.22 -34.12
N CYS A 63 -3.66 18.16 -35.42
CA CYS A 63 -4.67 18.29 -36.44
C CYS A 63 -4.88 16.96 -37.18
N ASP A 64 -6.08 16.38 -37.05
CA ASP A 64 -6.47 15.13 -37.71
C ASP A 64 -8.02 14.96 -37.72
N THR A 65 -8.53 13.82 -38.21
CA THR A 65 -9.98 13.54 -38.34
C THR A 65 -10.65 12.95 -37.10
N ASP A 66 -9.89 12.61 -36.07
CA ASP A 66 -10.34 12.08 -34.78
C ASP A 66 -9.93 13.01 -33.63
N PRO A 67 -10.67 14.10 -33.38
CA PRO A 67 -10.33 15.10 -32.37
C PRO A 67 -10.41 14.59 -30.92
N THR A 68 -10.68 13.29 -30.73
CA THR A 68 -10.82 12.64 -29.42
C THR A 68 -9.68 11.71 -29.06
N ASN A 69 -8.71 11.53 -29.96
CA ASN A 69 -7.77 10.41 -29.96
C ASN A 69 -6.35 10.77 -29.52
N ASP A 70 -5.95 12.02 -29.58
CA ASP A 70 -4.54 12.34 -29.38
C ASP A 70 -4.23 13.03 -28.03
N CYS A 71 -3.13 12.53 -27.44
CA CYS A 71 -2.54 12.84 -26.14
C CYS A 71 -3.32 12.41 -24.88
N VAL A 72 -2.60 12.18 -23.78
CA VAL A 72 -3.17 11.84 -22.47
C VAL A 72 -3.07 13.07 -21.58
N GLN A 73 -4.11 13.34 -20.80
CA GLN A 73 -4.10 14.37 -19.78
C GLN A 73 -3.06 14.01 -18.70
N ASP A 74 -2.18 14.95 -18.35
CA ASP A 74 -1.29 14.73 -17.21
C ASP A 74 -2.09 14.67 -15.90
N CYS A 75 -1.43 14.25 -14.81
CA CYS A 75 -2.08 14.12 -13.50
C CYS A 75 -2.57 15.46 -12.91
N ALA A 76 -2.12 16.60 -13.42
CA ALA A 76 -2.65 17.93 -13.06
C ALA A 76 -3.86 18.35 -13.90
N GLY A 77 -4.33 17.49 -14.80
CA GLY A 77 -5.48 17.76 -15.63
C GLY A 77 -5.14 18.58 -16.90
N THR A 78 -3.88 18.64 -17.31
CA THR A 78 -3.45 19.36 -18.51
C THR A 78 -3.23 18.40 -19.67
N TRP A 79 -4.00 18.56 -20.74
CA TRP A 79 -3.80 17.78 -21.98
C TRP A 79 -2.44 18.10 -22.59
N GLY A 80 -1.63 17.07 -22.84
CA GLY A 80 -0.27 17.21 -23.37
C GLY A 80 0.73 17.86 -22.43
N GLY A 81 0.41 17.91 -21.13
CA GLY A 81 1.32 18.40 -20.11
C GLY A 81 2.51 17.47 -19.89
N THR A 82 3.52 17.97 -19.18
CA THR A 82 4.80 17.25 -18.97
C THR A 82 4.88 16.53 -17.62
N ILE A 83 3.86 16.67 -16.77
CA ILE A 83 3.87 16.09 -15.43
C ILE A 83 3.57 14.59 -15.55
N VAL A 84 4.49 13.76 -15.07
CA VAL A 84 4.38 12.31 -15.19
C VAL A 84 3.73 11.78 -13.91
N SER A 85 2.87 10.75 -14.01
CA SER A 85 2.40 10.07 -12.80
C SER A 85 3.60 9.56 -12.00
N GLY A 86 3.63 9.89 -10.71
CA GLY A 86 4.75 9.68 -9.81
C GLY A 86 5.78 10.80 -9.72
N ASP A 87 5.72 11.86 -10.53
CA ASP A 87 6.57 13.06 -10.40
C ASP A 87 5.91 14.04 -9.42
N LEU A 88 6.28 13.95 -8.15
CA LEU A 88 5.60 14.63 -7.05
C LEU A 88 6.26 15.95 -6.68
N ASN A 89 7.48 16.18 -7.15
CA ASN A 89 8.18 17.45 -6.97
C ASN A 89 8.17 18.32 -8.26
N ASN A 90 7.59 17.82 -9.35
CA ASN A 90 7.47 18.47 -10.66
C ASN A 90 8.83 18.85 -11.28
N ASP A 91 9.86 18.02 -11.08
CA ASP A 91 11.18 18.21 -11.67
C ASP A 91 11.34 17.57 -13.05
N GLY A 92 10.33 16.82 -13.50
CA GLY A 92 10.26 16.16 -14.81
C GLY A 92 10.87 14.76 -14.85
N GLY A 93 11.31 14.21 -13.71
CA GLY A 93 11.91 12.88 -13.66
C GLY A 93 11.53 12.06 -12.43
N LEU A 94 11.23 10.77 -12.62
CA LEU A 94 10.88 9.86 -11.53
C LEU A 94 12.13 9.39 -10.79
N ASN A 95 12.28 9.78 -9.53
CA ASN A 95 13.47 9.52 -8.73
C ASN A 95 13.18 9.36 -7.22
N ILE A 96 14.24 9.30 -6.41
CA ILE A 96 14.13 9.07 -4.96
C ILE A 96 13.41 10.24 -4.26
N ALA A 97 13.55 11.47 -4.77
CA ALA A 97 12.84 12.60 -4.21
C ALA A 97 11.33 12.37 -4.25
N ASP A 98 10.80 11.85 -5.35
CA ASP A 98 9.37 11.57 -5.50
C ASP A 98 8.87 10.52 -4.51
N ILE A 99 9.67 9.47 -4.28
CA ILE A 99 9.37 8.45 -3.26
C ILE A 99 9.24 9.11 -1.88
N VAL A 100 10.17 10.02 -1.54
CA VAL A 100 10.13 10.74 -0.26
C VAL A 100 8.87 11.61 -0.16
N HIS A 101 8.51 12.31 -1.23
CA HIS A 101 7.29 13.12 -1.29
C HIS A 101 6.04 12.25 -1.10
N LEU A 102 5.96 11.11 -1.79
CA LEU A 102 4.81 10.20 -1.73
C LEU A 102 4.62 9.61 -0.33
N VAL A 103 5.71 9.11 0.27
CA VAL A 103 5.69 8.54 1.62
C VAL A 103 5.21 9.58 2.63
N HIS A 104 5.70 10.83 2.53
CA HIS A 104 5.24 11.89 3.42
C HIS A 104 3.77 12.24 3.22
N SER A 105 3.26 12.29 1.98
CA SER A 105 1.83 12.52 1.74
C SER A 105 0.98 11.43 2.41
N ILE A 106 1.31 10.16 2.18
CA ILE A 106 0.56 9.01 2.73
C ILE A 106 0.61 8.98 4.27
N LEU A 107 1.74 9.36 4.87
CA LEU A 107 1.88 9.42 6.33
C LEU A 107 1.25 10.68 6.95
N GLY A 108 0.57 11.52 6.17
CA GLY A 108 -0.26 12.63 6.64
C GLY A 108 0.40 14.01 6.61
N ALA A 109 1.44 14.20 5.80
CA ALA A 109 1.91 15.54 5.45
C ALA A 109 0.92 16.19 4.47
N ASP A 110 0.63 17.48 4.67
CA ASP A 110 -0.24 18.26 3.78
C ASP A 110 0.55 18.67 2.53
N ILE A 111 0.65 17.74 1.57
CA ILE A 111 1.41 17.87 0.32
C ILE A 111 0.43 17.63 -0.84
N ASP A 112 0.61 18.35 -1.94
CA ASP A 112 -0.10 18.05 -3.20
C ASP A 112 0.39 16.71 -3.74
N ASP A 113 -0.50 15.72 -3.76
CA ASP A 113 -0.26 14.37 -4.18
C ASP A 113 -1.12 13.98 -5.39
N SER A 114 -1.61 14.95 -6.15
CA SER A 114 -2.43 14.72 -7.35
C SER A 114 -1.80 13.75 -8.37
N CYS A 115 -0.48 13.61 -8.36
CA CYS A 115 0.30 12.68 -9.19
C CYS A 115 0.78 11.42 -8.44
N GLY A 116 0.28 11.19 -7.23
CA GLY A 116 0.73 10.11 -6.32
C GLY A 116 0.08 8.75 -6.55
N ASP A 117 -0.99 8.68 -7.36
CA ASP A 117 -1.61 7.42 -7.80
C ASP A 117 -0.82 6.85 -9.00
N VAL A 118 0.27 6.17 -8.69
CA VAL A 118 1.25 5.66 -9.64
C VAL A 118 0.76 4.38 -10.30
N ASN A 119 -0.03 3.57 -9.59
CA ASN A 119 -0.57 2.32 -10.13
C ASN A 119 -1.93 2.50 -10.84
N GLY A 120 -2.60 3.65 -10.67
CA GLY A 120 -3.86 4.00 -11.31
C GLY A 120 -5.08 3.31 -10.70
N ASP A 121 -5.02 2.92 -9.42
CA ASP A 121 -6.12 2.24 -8.72
C ASP A 121 -7.14 3.20 -8.08
N GLY A 122 -6.86 4.50 -8.12
CA GLY A 122 -7.71 5.57 -7.57
C GLY A 122 -7.43 5.89 -6.10
N PHE A 123 -6.45 5.25 -5.46
CA PHE A 123 -6.10 5.48 -4.06
C PHE A 123 -4.60 5.67 -3.89
N ILE A 124 -4.20 6.77 -3.25
CA ILE A 124 -2.80 7.02 -2.93
C ILE A 124 -2.43 6.26 -1.65
N ASN A 125 -1.63 5.21 -1.79
CA ASN A 125 -1.28 4.29 -0.71
C ASN A 125 0.08 3.59 -0.95
N VAL A 126 0.43 2.62 -0.10
CA VAL A 126 1.72 1.90 -0.20
C VAL A 126 1.91 1.17 -1.54
N SER A 127 0.83 0.82 -2.25
CA SER A 127 0.88 0.23 -3.59
C SER A 127 1.53 1.17 -4.61
N ASP A 128 1.25 2.48 -4.52
CA ASP A 128 1.90 3.49 -5.36
C ASP A 128 3.38 3.65 -5.02
N VAL A 129 3.71 3.63 -3.73
CA VAL A 129 5.11 3.68 -3.29
C VAL A 129 5.88 2.49 -3.83
N THR A 130 5.33 1.28 -3.74
CA THR A 130 5.99 0.08 -4.30
C THR A 130 6.14 0.18 -5.82
N SER A 131 5.13 0.72 -6.52
CA SER A 131 5.17 0.93 -7.97
C SER A 131 6.26 1.93 -8.36
N LEU A 132 6.34 3.05 -7.64
CA LEU A 132 7.35 4.08 -7.87
C LEU A 132 8.76 3.58 -7.55
N VAL A 133 8.95 2.84 -6.44
CA VAL A 133 10.21 2.17 -6.12
C VAL A 133 10.64 1.24 -7.25
N ASN A 134 9.71 0.44 -7.80
CA ASN A 134 10.01 -0.47 -8.90
C ASN A 134 10.38 0.27 -10.19
N ILE A 135 9.74 1.40 -10.49
CA ILE A 135 10.09 2.27 -11.63
C ILE A 135 11.50 2.85 -11.45
N VAL A 136 11.78 3.45 -10.29
CA VAL A 136 13.06 4.13 -10.00
C VAL A 136 14.24 3.15 -9.97
N LEU A 137 14.01 1.91 -9.53
CA LEU A 137 15.03 0.87 -9.47
C LEU A 137 15.14 0.03 -10.76
N ASP A 138 14.47 0.45 -11.84
CA ASP A 138 14.48 -0.19 -13.16
C ASP A 138 14.02 -1.66 -13.12
N PHE A 139 12.90 -1.91 -12.44
CA PHE A 139 12.20 -3.20 -12.35
C PHE A 139 13.16 -4.39 -12.23
N ARG A 140 13.89 -4.46 -11.11
CA ARG A 140 14.60 -5.70 -10.76
C ARG A 140 13.57 -6.75 -10.33
N LEU A 141 12.84 -7.28 -11.29
CA LEU A 141 11.98 -8.45 -11.15
C LEU A 141 12.89 -9.64 -10.84
N PHE A 142 13.16 -9.88 -9.57
CA PHE A 142 13.41 -11.25 -9.16
C PHE A 142 12.15 -12.03 -9.56
N ALA A 143 12.30 -13.18 -10.22
CA ALA A 143 11.18 -14.09 -10.49
C ALA A 143 10.75 -14.75 -9.17
N ILE A 144 10.19 -13.95 -8.27
CA ILE A 144 9.60 -14.35 -7.00
C ILE A 144 8.12 -14.60 -7.24
N ASP A 145 7.51 -15.46 -6.45
CA ASP A 145 6.06 -15.64 -6.44
C ASP A 145 5.49 -14.59 -5.48
N GLY A 146 4.64 -13.69 -5.98
CA GLY A 146 4.05 -12.63 -5.15
C GLY A 146 3.00 -13.22 -4.22
N ALA A 147 2.99 -12.78 -2.96
CA ALA A 147 1.97 -13.22 -2.01
C ALA A 147 0.56 -12.86 -2.49
N LEU A 148 -0.41 -13.73 -2.22
CA LEU A 148 -1.83 -13.49 -2.42
C LEU A 148 -2.56 -13.41 -1.07
N GLU A 149 -2.06 -14.13 -0.07
CA GLU A 149 -2.62 -14.20 1.27
C GLU A 149 -1.56 -13.94 2.35
N SER A 150 -1.97 -13.29 3.43
CA SER A 150 -1.11 -12.99 4.56
C SER A 150 -1.86 -12.97 5.90
N LYS A 151 -1.09 -13.10 6.98
CA LYS A 151 -1.54 -13.05 8.37
C LYS A 151 -0.64 -12.10 9.14
N LEU A 152 -1.24 -11.11 9.79
CA LEU A 152 -0.52 -10.21 10.67
C LEU A 152 -0.46 -10.83 12.07
N ILE A 153 0.73 -10.97 12.63
CA ILE A 153 0.96 -11.53 13.96
C ILE A 153 1.36 -10.41 14.89
N LEU A 154 0.47 -10.08 15.82
CA LEU A 154 0.71 -9.15 16.92
C LEU A 154 1.07 -9.95 18.17
N SER A 155 2.34 -9.92 18.57
CA SER A 155 2.78 -10.45 19.87
C SER A 155 2.91 -9.32 20.88
N GLU A 156 3.32 -9.61 22.11
CA GLU A 156 3.42 -8.59 23.17
C GLU A 156 4.35 -7.41 22.86
N ASN A 157 5.37 -7.63 22.05
CA ASN A 157 6.41 -6.64 21.74
C ASN A 157 6.86 -6.66 20.28
N SER A 158 6.14 -7.35 19.39
CA SER A 158 6.52 -7.46 17.99
C SER A 158 5.32 -7.55 17.06
N LEU A 159 5.45 -6.91 15.91
CA LEU A 159 4.59 -7.03 14.75
C LEU A 159 5.33 -7.81 13.66
N ARG A 160 4.73 -8.89 13.20
CA ARG A 160 5.31 -9.77 12.16
C ARG A 160 4.25 -10.12 11.12
N LEU A 161 4.70 -10.50 9.94
CA LEU A 161 3.84 -10.90 8.84
C LEU A 161 4.21 -12.30 8.38
N GLU A 162 3.22 -13.17 8.27
CA GLU A 162 3.33 -14.44 7.56
C GLU A 162 2.56 -14.34 6.26
N SER A 163 3.10 -14.89 5.17
CA SER A 163 2.47 -14.85 3.84
C SER A 163 2.81 -16.10 3.03
N ASP A 164 2.01 -16.37 2.00
CA ASP A 164 2.20 -17.50 1.09
C ASP A 164 3.21 -17.22 -0.05
N GLY A 165 3.71 -16.00 -0.13
CA GLY A 165 4.67 -15.56 -1.14
C GLY A 165 5.49 -14.35 -0.72
N PHE A 166 5.98 -13.60 -1.69
CA PHE A 166 6.78 -12.41 -1.46
C PHE A 166 5.91 -11.18 -1.20
N VAL A 167 6.25 -10.42 -0.16
CA VAL A 167 5.63 -9.14 0.21
C VAL A 167 6.68 -8.04 0.09
N GLN A 168 6.34 -6.97 -0.63
CA GLN A 168 7.24 -5.84 -0.87
C GLN A 168 6.91 -4.62 -0.02
N GLY A 169 5.63 -4.40 0.28
CA GLY A 169 5.16 -3.23 1.01
C GLY A 169 4.16 -3.58 2.10
N VAL A 170 4.24 -2.88 3.22
CA VAL A 170 3.26 -2.94 4.31
C VAL A 170 2.99 -1.52 4.79
N GLN A 171 1.72 -1.13 4.84
CA GLN A 171 1.23 0.06 5.52
C GLN A 171 0.28 -0.35 6.64
N LEU A 172 0.49 0.21 7.82
CA LEU A 172 -0.24 -0.14 9.04
C LEU A 172 -0.66 1.13 9.77
N THR A 173 -1.88 1.14 10.29
CA THR A 173 -2.30 2.12 11.29
C THR A 173 -2.59 1.41 12.60
N LEU A 174 -1.93 1.88 13.66
CA LEU A 174 -2.02 1.36 15.01
C LEU A 174 -2.67 2.40 15.91
N SER A 175 -3.58 2.00 16.79
CA SER A 175 -3.95 2.79 17.96
C SER A 175 -3.23 2.28 19.20
N HIS A 176 -2.83 3.18 20.11
CA HIS A 176 -1.95 2.81 21.21
C HIS A 176 -2.09 3.71 22.45
N GLY A 177 -1.54 3.25 23.57
CA GLY A 177 -1.47 4.02 24.82
C GLY A 177 -0.36 5.08 24.84
N SER A 178 -0.24 5.81 25.95
CA SER A 178 0.78 6.85 26.16
C SER A 178 2.20 6.34 26.42
N ARG A 179 2.36 5.02 26.67
CA ARG A 179 3.66 4.36 26.85
C ARG A 179 4.15 3.69 25.56
N PHE A 180 3.54 4.03 24.44
CA PHE A 180 3.87 3.40 23.16
C PHE A 180 5.20 3.94 22.63
N GLU A 181 6.10 3.00 22.34
CA GLU A 181 7.33 3.24 21.61
C GLU A 181 7.46 2.15 20.56
N ILE A 182 7.86 2.50 19.34
CA ILE A 182 7.99 1.56 18.23
C ILE A 182 9.36 1.68 17.59
N ASN A 183 9.92 0.54 17.20
CA ASN A 183 11.15 0.43 16.44
C ASN A 183 10.87 -0.44 15.20
N LEU A 184 10.82 0.20 14.04
CA LEU A 184 10.60 -0.47 12.76
C LEU A 184 11.83 -1.27 12.35
N LYS A 185 11.60 -2.33 11.58
CA LYS A 185 12.66 -3.10 10.96
C LYS A 185 13.27 -2.31 9.80
N ASP A 186 14.60 -2.25 9.74
CA ASP A 186 15.33 -1.65 8.61
C ASP A 186 14.87 -2.24 7.26
N ALA A 187 14.50 -1.36 6.34
CA ALA A 187 14.11 -1.66 4.98
C ALA A 187 14.48 -0.49 4.05
N PHE A 188 14.10 -0.54 2.78
CA PHE A 188 14.37 0.55 1.84
C PHE A 188 13.61 1.82 2.25
N ILE A 189 12.36 1.66 2.69
CA ILE A 189 11.55 2.68 3.37
C ILE A 189 11.10 2.07 4.69
N SER A 190 11.28 2.81 5.78
CA SER A 190 10.94 2.40 7.14
C SER A 190 10.60 3.67 7.92
N GLU A 191 9.38 4.16 7.74
CA GLU A 191 8.95 5.45 8.29
C GLU A 191 7.63 5.32 9.04
N TYR A 192 7.44 6.18 10.04
CA TYR A 192 6.16 6.28 10.74
C TYR A 192 5.89 7.70 11.23
N VAL A 193 4.62 8.01 11.38
CA VAL A 193 4.13 9.26 11.97
C VAL A 193 3.11 8.93 13.05
N THR A 194 3.31 9.53 14.22
CA THR A 194 2.38 9.40 15.35
C THR A 194 1.58 10.70 15.51
N ASN A 195 0.26 10.60 15.46
CA ASN A 195 -0.66 11.68 15.76
C ASN A 195 -1.56 11.29 16.95
N TYR A 196 -1.33 11.93 18.10
CA TYR A 196 -1.92 11.57 19.40
C TYR A 196 -1.69 10.11 19.80
N ASN A 197 -2.73 9.29 19.66
CA ASN A 197 -2.76 7.88 20.02
C ASN A 197 -2.85 6.96 18.81
N LYS A 198 -2.63 7.50 17.60
CA LYS A 198 -2.58 6.75 16.35
C LYS A 198 -1.19 6.89 15.73
N THR A 199 -0.63 5.78 15.28
CA THR A 199 0.61 5.74 14.52
C THR A 199 0.35 5.08 13.19
N THR A 200 0.63 5.79 12.10
CA THR A 200 0.66 5.21 10.75
C THR A 200 2.11 4.97 10.38
N LEU A 201 2.41 3.76 9.90
CA LEU A 201 3.76 3.35 9.53
C LEU A 201 3.75 2.71 8.15
N MET A 202 4.90 2.76 7.50
CA MET A 202 5.13 2.18 6.19
C MET A 202 6.50 1.52 6.14
N ILE A 203 6.52 0.27 5.64
CA ILE A 203 7.74 -0.48 5.35
C ILE A 203 7.68 -0.94 3.91
N VAL A 204 8.70 -0.62 3.12
CA VAL A 204 8.84 -1.06 1.72
C VAL A 204 10.26 -1.55 1.49
N THR A 205 10.40 -2.68 0.79
CA THR A 205 11.71 -3.22 0.38
C THR A 205 12.02 -2.86 -1.07
N ASP A 206 13.30 -2.88 -1.42
CA ASP A 206 13.79 -2.72 -2.80
C ASP A 206 13.59 -3.99 -3.66
N GLY A 207 12.73 -4.92 -3.21
CA GLY A 207 12.51 -6.22 -3.85
C GLY A 207 13.58 -7.28 -3.56
N SER A 208 14.66 -6.94 -2.85
CA SER A 208 15.73 -7.91 -2.55
C SER A 208 15.36 -8.97 -1.50
N HIS A 209 14.35 -8.70 -0.68
CA HIS A 209 13.86 -9.59 0.38
C HIS A 209 12.40 -9.29 0.70
N SER A 210 11.69 -10.32 1.17
CA SER A 210 10.28 -10.23 1.57
C SER A 210 10.17 -9.63 2.97
N ILE A 211 9.11 -8.88 3.24
CA ILE A 211 8.79 -8.40 4.59
C ILE A 211 8.21 -9.55 5.43
N THR A 212 8.92 -9.91 6.49
CA THR A 212 8.45 -10.89 7.51
C THR A 212 8.38 -10.30 8.91
N ASP A 213 9.28 -9.37 9.23
CA ASP A 213 9.36 -8.69 10.51
C ASP A 213 9.11 -7.21 10.26
N ILE A 214 8.09 -6.64 10.92
CA ILE A 214 7.66 -5.26 10.69
C ILE A 214 8.28 -4.36 11.76
N ALA A 215 8.02 -4.65 13.04
CA ALA A 215 8.47 -3.79 14.11
C ALA A 215 8.57 -4.52 15.44
N THR A 216 9.33 -3.94 16.36
CA THR A 216 9.20 -4.19 17.79
C THR A 216 8.57 -2.97 18.47
N PHE A 217 7.86 -3.17 19.57
CA PHE A 217 7.21 -2.07 20.27
C PHE A 217 7.12 -2.33 21.78
N GLU A 218 6.89 -1.26 22.53
CA GLU A 218 6.47 -1.28 23.92
C GLU A 218 5.07 -0.67 24.06
N GLY A 219 4.32 -1.12 25.08
CA GLY A 219 2.98 -0.62 25.36
C GLY A 219 1.87 -1.43 24.68
N ASP A 220 0.63 -1.07 25.00
CA ASP A 220 -0.54 -1.74 24.43
C ASP A 220 -0.87 -1.10 23.06
N VAL A 221 -1.13 -1.96 22.07
CA VAL A 221 -1.38 -1.60 20.67
C VAL A 221 -2.62 -2.33 20.17
N THR A 222 -3.37 -1.69 19.29
CA THR A 222 -4.46 -2.28 18.52
C THR A 222 -4.25 -1.93 17.04
N VAL A 223 -4.41 -2.92 16.16
CA VAL A 223 -4.30 -2.71 14.72
C VAL A 223 -5.63 -2.16 14.20
N GLU A 224 -5.61 -0.94 13.66
CA GLU A 224 -6.79 -0.26 13.10
C GLU A 224 -6.99 -0.62 11.62
N SER A 225 -5.90 -0.64 10.86
CA SER A 225 -5.89 -1.03 9.45
C SER A 225 -4.52 -1.57 9.05
N VAL A 226 -4.55 -2.44 8.06
CA VAL A 226 -3.36 -3.05 7.44
C VAL A 226 -3.59 -3.14 5.93
N HIS A 227 -2.58 -2.75 5.17
CA HIS A 227 -2.52 -2.90 3.72
C HIS A 227 -1.17 -3.53 3.39
N VAL A 228 -1.22 -4.67 2.71
CA VAL A 228 -0.04 -5.44 2.32
C VAL A 228 0.00 -5.50 0.80
N VAL A 229 1.18 -5.28 0.23
CA VAL A 229 1.39 -5.24 -1.23
C VAL A 229 2.53 -6.16 -1.62
N SER A 230 2.31 -6.93 -2.67
CA SER A 230 3.31 -7.71 -3.38
C SER A 230 3.49 -7.16 -4.79
N GLN A 231 4.45 -7.72 -5.52
CA GLN A 231 4.60 -7.48 -6.96
C GLN A 231 3.36 -7.92 -7.79
N SER A 232 2.47 -8.75 -7.23
CA SER A 232 1.22 -9.15 -7.87
C SER A 232 0.08 -8.16 -7.59
N GLY A 233 0.33 -7.12 -6.80
CA GLY A 233 -0.65 -6.14 -6.33
C GLY A 233 -1.00 -6.34 -4.85
N ASP A 234 -2.20 -5.93 -4.48
CA ASP A 234 -2.70 -6.04 -3.11
C ASP A 234 -2.78 -7.48 -2.63
N VAL A 235 -2.31 -7.71 -1.41
CA VAL A 235 -2.31 -9.00 -0.72
C VAL A 235 -3.45 -9.00 0.29
N ASN A 236 -4.27 -10.05 0.26
CA ASN A 236 -5.35 -10.21 1.23
C ASN A 236 -4.77 -10.50 2.62
N VAL A 237 -5.20 -9.76 3.65
CA VAL A 237 -4.87 -10.07 5.04
C VAL A 237 -6.01 -10.87 5.64
N GLU A 238 -5.87 -12.20 5.70
CA GLU A 238 -6.93 -13.09 6.16
C GLU A 238 -7.32 -12.82 7.62
N GLN A 239 -6.31 -12.54 8.46
CA GLN A 239 -6.49 -12.42 9.88
C GLN A 239 -5.37 -11.59 10.54
N VAL A 240 -5.75 -10.84 11.59
CA VAL A 240 -4.82 -10.34 12.61
C VAL A 240 -4.86 -11.30 13.80
N ILE A 241 -3.73 -11.97 14.07
CA ILE A 241 -3.57 -12.92 15.16
C ILE A 241 -2.86 -12.21 16.31
N GLU A 242 -3.58 -12.00 17.41
CA GLU A 242 -3.00 -11.49 18.66
C GLU A 242 -2.48 -12.66 19.50
N LEU A 243 -1.17 -12.85 19.51
CA LEU A 243 -0.48 -13.78 20.40
C LEU A 243 -0.35 -13.14 21.78
N SER A 244 -1.22 -13.57 22.68
CA SER A 244 -1.07 -13.26 24.10
C SER A 244 -0.10 -14.26 24.74
N SER A 245 0.83 -13.77 25.57
CA SER A 245 1.83 -14.63 26.23
C SER A 245 1.41 -14.98 27.67
N ILE A 246 1.98 -16.04 28.22
CA ILE A 246 1.83 -16.37 29.64
C ILE A 246 2.43 -15.25 30.51
N LYS A 247 1.72 -14.81 31.55
CA LYS A 247 2.26 -13.83 32.53
C LYS A 247 2.30 -14.40 33.93
N VAL A 248 3.41 -14.19 34.64
CA VAL A 248 3.52 -14.47 36.07
C VAL A 248 3.74 -13.19 36.86
N LYS A 249 2.91 -12.94 37.88
CA LYS A 249 2.99 -11.75 38.74
C LYS A 249 2.77 -12.13 40.20
N VAL A 250 3.46 -11.46 41.11
CA VAL A 250 3.19 -11.62 42.54
C VAL A 250 2.04 -10.70 42.95
N VAL A 251 1.03 -11.28 43.57
CA VAL A 251 -0.18 -10.59 44.05
C VAL A 251 -0.32 -10.62 45.56
N GLY A 252 0.47 -11.46 46.25
CA GLY A 252 0.63 -11.45 47.69
C GLY A 252 1.76 -10.54 48.18
N PRO A 253 2.14 -10.64 49.47
CA PRO A 253 3.26 -9.91 50.03
C PRO A 253 4.56 -10.17 49.25
N ASN A 254 5.39 -9.16 49.06
CA ASN A 254 6.75 -9.27 48.53
C ASN A 254 7.58 -8.07 49.04
N PRO A 255 8.50 -8.23 50.00
CA PRO A 255 8.97 -9.49 50.58
C PRO A 255 7.89 -10.29 51.33
N PHE A 256 8.06 -11.60 51.45
CA PHE A 256 7.07 -12.50 52.08
C PHE A 256 7.68 -13.39 53.17
N ASN A 257 6.83 -13.92 54.07
CA ASN A 257 7.20 -14.85 55.14
C ASN A 257 6.03 -15.73 55.63
N PRO A 258 6.11 -17.07 55.57
CA PRO A 258 6.87 -17.86 54.63
C PRO A 258 6.12 -18.07 53.31
N SER A 259 4.92 -17.49 53.15
CA SER A 259 4.08 -17.68 51.96
C SER A 259 3.69 -16.40 51.24
N THR A 260 3.50 -16.50 49.93
CA THR A 260 2.93 -15.45 49.07
C THR A 260 2.01 -16.08 48.02
N GLN A 261 1.30 -15.23 47.30
CA GLN A 261 0.41 -15.62 46.21
C GLN A 261 0.95 -15.09 44.89
N ILE A 262 0.95 -15.95 43.88
CA ILE A 262 1.40 -15.67 42.53
C ILE A 262 0.20 -15.85 41.61
N SER A 263 -0.05 -14.87 40.76
CA SER A 263 -1.03 -14.97 39.69
C SER A 263 -0.33 -15.40 38.41
N VAL A 264 -0.88 -16.42 37.74
CA VAL A 264 -0.40 -16.94 36.46
C VAL A 264 -1.52 -16.74 35.42
N ALA A 265 -1.39 -15.72 34.58
CA ALA A 265 -2.31 -15.44 33.49
C ALA A 265 -1.98 -16.35 32.30
N ILE A 266 -2.96 -17.15 31.89
CA ILE A 266 -2.82 -18.15 30.85
C ILE A 266 -3.71 -17.73 29.68
N PRO A 267 -3.13 -17.33 28.54
CA PRO A 267 -3.90 -16.85 27.39
C PRO A 267 -4.70 -17.95 26.72
N GLU A 268 -4.09 -19.12 26.52
CA GLU A 268 -4.72 -20.29 25.91
C GLU A 268 -4.57 -21.53 26.79
N ALA A 269 -5.56 -22.41 26.75
CA ALA A 269 -5.51 -23.64 27.52
C ALA A 269 -4.39 -24.57 26.99
N GLY A 270 -3.58 -25.13 27.88
CA GLY A 270 -2.41 -25.91 27.48
C GLY A 270 -1.60 -26.45 28.65
N LEU A 271 -0.47 -27.08 28.31
CA LEU A 271 0.50 -27.57 29.31
C LEU A 271 1.30 -26.38 29.85
N VAL A 272 1.21 -26.17 31.15
CA VAL A 272 1.87 -25.08 31.87
C VAL A 272 2.78 -25.64 32.94
N SER A 273 3.99 -25.10 33.04
CA SER A 273 4.89 -25.34 34.16
C SER A 273 5.25 -24.03 34.86
N VAL A 274 5.12 -24.01 36.19
CA VAL A 274 5.48 -22.86 37.03
C VAL A 274 6.49 -23.36 38.05
N ASN A 275 7.74 -22.95 37.88
CA ASN A 275 8.87 -23.43 38.66
C ASN A 275 9.55 -22.27 39.40
N VAL A 276 10.11 -22.55 40.57
CA VAL A 276 10.85 -21.58 41.36
C VAL A 276 12.33 -21.95 41.34
N TYR A 277 13.17 -20.97 41.05
CA TYR A 277 14.62 -21.12 40.97
C TYR A 277 15.31 -20.20 41.98
N ASN A 278 16.45 -20.64 42.51
CA ASN A 278 17.36 -19.77 43.25
C ASN A 278 18.23 -18.94 42.28
N VAL A 279 19.05 -18.01 42.82
CA VAL A 279 19.95 -17.16 42.02
C VAL A 279 21.04 -17.93 41.25
N LEU A 280 21.27 -19.21 41.59
CA LEU A 280 22.20 -20.10 40.88
C LEU A 280 21.50 -20.86 39.73
N GLY A 281 20.22 -20.61 39.48
CA GLY A 281 19.43 -21.31 38.46
C GLY A 281 18.99 -22.71 38.85
N GLN A 282 19.15 -23.10 40.13
CA GLN A 282 18.70 -24.41 40.59
C GLN A 282 17.21 -24.36 40.88
N LYS A 283 16.45 -25.32 40.34
CA LYS A 283 15.02 -25.47 40.64
C LYS A 283 14.84 -25.91 42.09
N VAL A 284 14.17 -25.09 42.89
CA VAL A 284 13.93 -25.33 44.33
C VAL A 284 12.49 -25.70 44.64
N ALA A 285 11.53 -25.40 43.74
CA ALA A 285 10.15 -25.84 43.85
C ALA A 285 9.46 -25.88 42.48
N THR A 286 8.38 -26.67 42.38
CA THR A 286 7.45 -26.68 41.26
C THR A 286 6.07 -26.37 41.84
N LEU A 287 5.44 -25.29 41.37
CA LEU A 287 4.14 -24.81 41.86
C LEU A 287 2.99 -25.33 41.00
N VAL A 288 3.23 -25.47 39.70
CA VAL A 288 2.30 -26.03 38.72
C VAL A 288 3.12 -26.85 37.72
N ASP A 289 2.60 -28.01 37.33
CA ASP A 289 3.11 -28.82 36.24
C ASP A 289 1.97 -29.66 35.66
N GLY A 290 1.35 -29.17 34.59
CA GLY A 290 0.23 -29.86 33.96
C GLY A 290 -0.67 -28.98 33.11
N TYR A 291 -1.79 -29.54 32.67
CA TYR A 291 -2.77 -28.83 31.84
C TYR A 291 -3.56 -27.80 32.65
N MET A 292 -3.69 -26.58 32.14
CA MET A 292 -4.49 -25.52 32.73
C MET A 292 -5.39 -24.87 31.67
N ASN A 293 -6.56 -24.39 32.12
CA ASN A 293 -7.49 -23.67 31.25
C ASN A 293 -7.03 -22.22 31.02
N ALA A 294 -7.40 -21.66 29.87
CA ALA A 294 -7.26 -20.23 29.60
C ALA A 294 -7.94 -19.40 30.70
N ASN A 295 -7.19 -18.45 31.26
CA ASN A 295 -7.64 -17.47 32.22
C ASN A 295 -6.66 -16.28 32.22
N THR A 296 -7.01 -15.25 31.46
CA THR A 296 -6.22 -14.01 31.34
C THR A 296 -6.25 -13.16 32.61
N ALA A 297 -7.26 -13.31 33.48
CA ALA A 297 -7.29 -12.67 34.80
C ALA A 297 -6.30 -13.33 35.79
N GLY A 298 -5.92 -14.56 35.51
CA GLY A 298 -4.88 -15.32 36.21
C GLY A 298 -5.38 -16.33 37.22
N HIS A 299 -4.63 -17.43 37.32
CA HIS A 299 -4.80 -18.47 38.33
C HIS A 299 -3.96 -18.15 39.55
N ILE A 300 -4.57 -18.19 40.73
CA ILE A 300 -3.86 -17.96 41.99
C ILE A 300 -3.16 -19.24 42.42
N VAL A 301 -1.85 -19.16 42.53
CA VAL A 301 -0.97 -20.23 42.98
C VAL A 301 -0.28 -19.81 44.27
N ASN A 302 -0.39 -20.67 45.30
CA ASN A 302 0.24 -20.42 46.59
C ASN A 302 1.69 -20.89 46.57
N PHE A 303 2.62 -20.01 46.94
CA PHE A 303 4.01 -20.39 47.17
C PHE A 303 4.30 -20.39 48.65
N ASN A 304 4.55 -21.56 49.22
CA ASN A 304 5.03 -21.74 50.59
C ASN A 304 6.52 -22.08 50.58
N ALA A 305 7.34 -21.15 51.08
CA ALA A 305 8.79 -21.25 51.11
C ALA A 305 9.34 -21.54 52.52
N SER A 306 8.54 -22.12 53.41
CA SER A 306 8.94 -22.41 54.80
C SER A 306 10.22 -23.24 54.90
N HIS A 307 10.48 -24.12 53.93
CA HIS A 307 11.66 -24.97 53.86
C HIS A 307 12.88 -24.30 53.20
N LEU A 308 12.74 -23.09 52.67
CA LEU A 308 13.80 -22.39 51.94
C LEU A 308 14.50 -21.35 52.84
N ALA A 309 15.75 -20.98 52.50
CA ALA A 309 16.50 -19.94 53.20
C ALA A 309 16.03 -18.54 52.75
N SER A 310 16.23 -17.51 53.58
CA SER A 310 15.94 -16.13 53.15
C SER A 310 16.82 -15.74 51.97
N GLY A 311 16.23 -15.04 50.99
CA GLY A 311 16.92 -14.73 49.75
C GLY A 311 15.99 -14.37 48.60
N ILE A 312 16.58 -14.20 47.43
CA ILE A 312 15.89 -13.90 46.17
C ILE A 312 15.61 -15.20 45.43
N TYR A 313 14.40 -15.32 44.90
CA TYR A 313 13.97 -16.40 44.04
C TYR A 313 13.34 -15.88 42.76
N LEU A 314 13.42 -16.66 41.69
CA LEU A 314 12.80 -16.39 40.40
C LEU A 314 11.69 -17.41 40.17
N VAL A 315 10.45 -16.93 40.05
CA VAL A 315 9.31 -17.73 39.63
C VAL A 315 9.22 -17.64 38.12
N GLN A 316 9.30 -18.77 37.43
CA GLN A 316 9.23 -18.85 35.98
C GLN A 316 8.00 -19.66 35.59
N ALA A 317 7.13 -19.07 34.76
CA ALA A 317 6.00 -19.74 34.13
C ALA A 317 6.34 -19.99 32.65
N VAL A 318 6.05 -21.20 32.17
CA VAL A 318 6.31 -21.64 30.79
C VAL A 318 5.06 -22.27 30.21
N SER A 319 4.66 -21.86 29.01
CA SER A 319 3.54 -22.43 28.25
C SER A 319 3.76 -22.19 26.77
N ASN A 320 3.52 -23.19 25.91
CA ASN A 320 3.63 -23.08 24.44
C ASN A 320 4.93 -22.43 23.91
N GLY A 321 6.03 -22.55 24.65
CA GLY A 321 7.32 -21.93 24.31
C GLY A 321 7.54 -20.53 24.92
N ASP A 322 6.50 -19.87 25.40
CA ASP A 322 6.60 -18.60 26.11
C ASP A 322 7.15 -18.79 27.52
N ILE A 323 7.96 -17.83 27.95
CA ILE A 323 8.58 -17.83 29.28
C ILE A 323 8.34 -16.47 29.95
N SER A 324 7.71 -16.48 31.11
CA SER A 324 7.53 -15.30 31.96
C SER A 324 8.24 -15.51 33.29
N THR A 325 8.99 -14.51 33.76
CA THR A 325 9.77 -14.61 35.00
C THR A 325 9.48 -13.46 35.97
N GLN A 326 9.21 -13.79 37.23
CA GLN A 326 8.94 -12.83 38.30
C GLN A 326 9.90 -13.05 39.47
N LYS A 327 10.57 -11.98 39.90
CA LYS A 327 11.43 -11.98 41.07
C LYS A 327 10.62 -11.85 42.37
N VAL A 328 10.95 -12.64 43.38
CA VAL A 328 10.40 -12.57 44.75
C VAL A 328 11.49 -12.59 45.81
N MET A 329 11.20 -12.03 46.98
CA MET A 329 12.11 -11.98 48.12
C MET A 329 11.48 -12.66 49.35
N LEU A 330 12.12 -13.71 49.85
CA LEU A 330 11.76 -14.37 51.09
C LEU A 330 12.57 -13.76 52.25
N LEU A 331 11.90 -13.30 53.30
CA LEU A 331 12.54 -12.72 54.49
C LEU A 331 11.98 -13.41 55.74
N LYS A 332 12.82 -14.16 56.46
CA LYS A 332 12.41 -14.89 57.67
C LYS A 332 12.58 -14.04 58.91
#